data_AF-A0A967P7I1-F1
#
_entry.id   AF-A0A967P7I1-F1
#
_cell.length_a   1.000
_cell.length_b   1.000
_cell.length_c   1.000
_cell.angle_alpha   90.00
_cell.angle_beta   90.00
_cell.angle_gamma   90.00
#
_symmetry.space_group_name_H-M   'P 1'
#
loop_
_entity.id
_entity.type
_entity.pdbx_description
1 polymer ?
#
loop_
_entity_poly.entity_id
_entity_poly.type
_entity_poly.pdbx_seq_one_letter_code
_entity_poly.pdbx_strand_id
1 'polypeptide(L)' 'FINRIQKANMLIKEFLDEESNTFYLNIHDMMLNGNKLAKPELFTEDELHLSEKGYELWKKIFHEHLEEIF' A
#
# COMPACT_ATOMS: atom_id res chain seq x y z
N PHE A 1 -16.61 -4.73 -9.65
CA PHE A 1 -17.00 -3.67 -8.71
C PHE A 1 -15.73 -3.25 -7.98
N ILE A 2 -15.30 -2.00 -8.09
CA ILE A 2 -14.10 -1.50 -7.38
C ILE A 2 -14.53 -1.17 -5.95
N ASN A 3 -13.82 -1.71 -4.95
CA ASN A 3 -14.16 -1.42 -3.55
C ASN A 3 -13.75 0.03 -3.17
N ARG A 4 -14.27 0.55 -2.05
CA ARG A 4 -14.03 1.94 -1.66
C ARG A 4 -12.55 2.28 -1.47
N ILE A 5 -11.74 1.30 -1.02
CA ILE A 5 -10.30 1.45 -0.82
C ILE A 5 -9.60 1.64 -2.17
N GLN A 6 -9.85 0.75 -3.12
CA GLN A 6 -9.27 0.84 -4.47
C GLN A 6 -9.68 2.13 -5.19
N LYS A 7 -10.92 2.57 -5.02
CA LYS A 7 -11.38 3.84 -5.57
C LYS A 7 -10.65 5.03 -4.94
N ALA A 8 -10.46 5.02 -3.62
CA ALA A 8 -9.70 6.08 -2.94
C ALA A 8 -8.24 6.11 -3.41
N ASN A 9 -7.58 4.95 -3.49
CA ASN A 9 -6.20 4.84 -3.96
C ASN A 9 -6.03 5.38 -5.40
N MET A 10 -6.98 5.06 -6.29
CA MET A 10 -7.01 5.57 -7.66
C MET A 10 -7.13 7.10 -7.68
N LEU A 11 -8.09 7.67 -6.94
CA LEU A 11 -8.29 9.12 -6.88
C LEU A 11 -7.09 9.85 -6.27
N ILE A 12 -6.45 9.28 -5.25
CA ILE A 12 -5.22 9.83 -4.66
C ILE A 12 -4.10 9.85 -5.69
N LYS A 13 -3.91 8.75 -6.43
CA LYS A 13 -2.91 8.69 -7.49
C LYS A 13 -3.18 9.75 -8.56
N GLU A 14 -4.40 9.81 -9.09
CA GLU A 14 -4.81 10.78 -10.11
C GLU A 14 -4.55 12.22 -9.66
N PHE A 15 -4.87 12.54 -8.39
CA PHE A 15 -4.57 13.85 -7.82
C PHE A 15 -3.06 14.14 -7.75
N LEU A 16 -2.25 13.18 -7.28
CA LEU A 16 -0.80 13.38 -7.16
C LEU A 16 -0.09 13.46 -8.52
N ASP A 17 -0.65 12.87 -9.58
CA ASP A 17 -0.10 12.98 -10.94
C ASP A 17 -0.11 14.44 -11.46
N GLU A 18 -0.92 15.34 -10.86
CA GLU A 18 -0.98 16.77 -11.17
C GLU A 18 -0.10 17.65 -10.24
N GLU A 19 0.52 17.06 -9.21
CA GLU A 19 1.24 17.79 -8.15
C GLU A 19 2.76 17.59 -8.22
N SER A 20 3.51 18.69 -8.27
CA SER A 20 4.98 18.66 -8.25
C SER A 20 5.55 18.23 -6.90
N ASN A 21 6.73 17.60 -6.90
CA ASN A 21 7.43 17.12 -5.69
C ASN A 21 6.63 16.11 -4.85
N THR A 22 5.80 15.30 -5.51
CA THR A 22 5.08 14.19 -4.88
C THR A 22 5.41 12.87 -5.55
N PHE A 23 5.26 11.77 -4.81
CA PHE A 23 5.42 10.41 -5.31
C PHE A 23 4.28 9.54 -4.80
N TYR A 24 3.75 8.68 -5.65
CA TYR A 24 2.71 7.73 -5.28
C TYR A 24 3.29 6.31 -5.19
N LEU A 25 3.20 5.72 -3.99
CA LEU A 25 3.59 4.35 -3.72
C LEU A 25 2.36 3.46 -3.53
N ASN A 26 2.14 2.50 -4.44
CA ASN A 26 1.06 1.53 -4.31
C ASN A 26 1.44 0.39 -3.35
N ILE A 27 1.16 0.56 -2.06
CA ILE A 27 1.40 -0.50 -1.07
C ILE A 27 0.29 -1.56 -1.03
N HIS A 28 -0.93 -1.18 -1.43
CA HIS A 28 -2.14 -2.01 -1.29
C HIS A 28 -1.99 -3.38 -1.95
N ASP A 29 -1.40 -3.46 -3.15
CA ASP A 29 -1.29 -4.72 -3.88
C ASP A 29 -0.36 -5.72 -3.19
N MET A 30 0.65 -5.24 -2.46
CA MET A 30 1.56 -6.08 -1.69
C MET A 30 0.88 -6.68 -0.46
N MET A 31 -0.21 -6.06 0.01
CA MET A 31 -1.03 -6.54 1.13
C MET A 31 -1.99 -7.66 0.73
N LEU A 32 -2.16 -7.93 -0.56
CA LEU A 32 -3.13 -8.90 -1.07
C LEU A 32 -2.48 -10.22 -1.47
N ASN A 33 -3.19 -11.32 -1.21
CA ASN A 33 -2.85 -12.65 -1.71
C ASN A 33 -3.32 -12.85 -3.16
N GLY A 34 -3.06 -14.05 -3.71
CA GLY A 34 -3.44 -14.39 -5.09
C GLY A 34 -4.94 -14.29 -5.40
N ASN A 35 -5.79 -14.36 -4.36
CA ASN A 35 -7.24 -14.24 -4.46
C ASN A 35 -7.74 -12.80 -4.25
N LYS A 36 -6.84 -11.81 -4.19
CA LYS A 36 -7.15 -10.40 -3.93
C LYS A 36 -7.80 -10.14 -2.56
N LEU A 37 -7.51 -11.02 -1.59
CA LEU A 37 -7.86 -10.83 -0.19
C LEU A 37 -6.63 -10.38 0.60
N ALA A 38 -6.84 -9.69 1.72
CA ALA A 38 -5.76 -9.36 2.64
C ALA A 38 -4.97 -10.62 3.05
N LYS A 39 -3.64 -10.52 3.09
CA LYS A 39 -2.75 -11.57 3.64
C LYS A 39 -2.86 -11.54 5.17
N PRO A 40 -3.53 -12.51 5.82
CA PRO A 40 -3.84 -12.41 7.25
C PRO A 40 -2.58 -12.26 8.12
N GLU A 41 -1.46 -12.85 7.70
CA GLU A 41 -0.18 -12.77 8.42
C GLU A 41 0.43 -11.36 8.50
N LEU A 42 -0.03 -10.42 7.67
CA LEU A 42 0.42 -9.03 7.68
C LEU A 42 -0.40 -8.13 8.62
N PHE A 43 -1.48 -8.65 9.22
CA PHE A 43 -2.39 -7.88 10.06
C PHE A 43 -2.52 -8.49 11.46
N THR A 44 -3.03 -7.71 12.39
CA THR A 44 -3.52 -8.20 13.69
C THR A 44 -4.88 -8.88 13.52
N GLU A 45 -5.44 -9.39 14.61
CA GLU A 45 -6.72 -10.12 14.61
C GLU A 45 -7.91 -9.32 14.06
N ASP A 46 -7.81 -7.99 14.00
CA ASP A 46 -8.84 -7.11 13.46
C ASP A 46 -8.79 -6.91 11.94
N GLU A 47 -7.83 -7.54 11.25
CA GLU A 47 -7.61 -7.45 9.80
C GLU A 47 -7.41 -6.01 9.29
N LEU A 48 -7.04 -5.07 10.17
CA LEU A 48 -6.86 -3.66 9.85
C LEU A 48 -5.49 -3.15 10.28
N HIS A 49 -5.13 -3.29 11.55
CA HIS A 49 -3.82 -2.89 12.04
C HIS A 49 -2.75 -3.88 11.60
N LEU A 50 -1.56 -3.40 11.28
CA LEU A 50 -0.48 -4.28 10.83
C LEU A 50 0.12 -5.08 11.98
N SER A 51 0.48 -6.33 11.66
CA SER A 51 1.37 -7.13 12.51
C SER A 51 2.82 -6.63 12.39
N GLU A 52 3.72 -7.21 13.19
CA GLU A 52 5.17 -6.99 13.03
C GLU A 52 5.63 -7.28 11.60
N LYS A 53 5.20 -8.41 11.01
CA LYS A 53 5.50 -8.76 9.61
C LYS A 53 4.93 -7.74 8.61
N GLY A 54 3.76 -7.17 8.90
CA GLY A 54 3.17 -6.10 8.11
C GLY A 54 4.06 -4.86 8.09
N TYR A 55 4.55 -4.43 9.25
CA TYR A 55 5.47 -3.31 9.38
C TYR A 55 6.85 -3.59 8.77
N GLU A 56 7.37 -4.80 8.87
CA GLU A 56 8.61 -5.20 8.20
C GLU A 56 8.50 -5.09 6.68
N LEU A 57 7.39 -5.57 6.10
CA LEU A 57 7.11 -5.43 4.68
C LEU A 57 7.03 -3.95 4.27
N TRP A 58 6.30 -3.14 5.03
CA TRP A 58 6.21 -1.70 4.76
C TRP A 58 7.58 -1.06 4.79
N LYS A 59 8.36 -1.28 5.85
CA LYS A 59 9.70 -0.71 5.99
C LYS A 59 10.59 -1.03 4.80
N LYS A 60 10.56 -2.28 4.32
CA LYS A 60 11.31 -2.70 3.13
C LYS A 60 10.89 -1.93 1.89
N ILE A 61 9.60 -1.92 1.57
CA ILE A 61 9.07 -1.26 0.35
C ILE A 61 9.36 0.24 0.38
N PHE A 62 9.15 0.90 1.53
CA PHE A 62 9.43 2.32 1.68
C PHE A 62 10.92 2.63 1.48
N HIS A 63 11.82 1.80 2.00
CA HIS A 63 13.25 2.00 1.82
C HIS A 63 13.65 1.86 0.35
N GLU A 64 13.22 0.78 -0.32
CA GLU A 64 13.47 0.56 -1.75
C GLU A 64 12.92 1.71 -2.61
N HIS A 65 11.74 2.24 -2.28
CA HIS A 65 11.16 3.37 -3.01
C HIS A 65 11.89 4.69 -2.78
N LEU A 66 12.38 4.94 -1.57
CA LEU A 66 13.19 6.14 -1.29
C LEU A 66 14.54 6.09 -2.01
N GLU A 67 15.18 4.92 -2.09
CA GLU A 67 16.41 4.73 -2.87
C GLU A 67 16.19 4.85 -4.39
N GLU A 68 14.99 4.55 -4.89
CA GLU A 68 14.63 4.76 -6.30
C GLU A 68 14.48 6.26 -6.63
N ILE A 69 13.95 7.04 -5.69
CA ILE A 69 13.67 8.46 -5.87
C ILE A 69 14.93 9.33 -5.71
N PHE A 70 15.81 8.97 -4.78
CA PHE A 70 16.95 9.80 -4.34
C PHE A 70 18.30 9.16 -4.65
#